data_AF-A0A9J6EHW5-F1
#
_entry.id   AF-A0A9J6EHW5-F1
#
_cell.length_a   1.000
_cell.length_b   1.000
_cell.length_c   1.000
_cell.angle_alpha   90.00
_cell.angle_beta   90.00
_cell.angle_gamma   90.00
#
_symmetry.space_group_name_H-M   'P 1'
#
loop_
_entity.id
_entity.type
_entity.pdbx_description
1 polymer ?
#
loop_
_entity_poly.entity_id
_entity_poly.type
_entity_poly.pdbx_seq_one_letter_code
_entity_poly.pdbx_strand_id
1 'polypeptide(L)'
;MMRDLIEIMSSRFPAKALRPDSAAVDKLLSFLAYLVEWEVYVAENLRQAKNEGRAEKRGRFLSESTAVGLRVTIASVLSLLDYLSQQLAYKFIMTSRLSQDPAENFFGNARQSSGCNTHPTPQQFLITVSCLSFYSLAKSVSHGNADPGILTALLGADAAGGDDRTKQFLLDQLIADGDLCSAELALNSIEKAAPDHVACVSAKSDERLIFYVAGYVARKFLAKTSCDACKNVLLADKNDIKNLQAAQLTQLKDNGGLLYPSGFLFRFLKNRENLFTGCFSAQELHHESIMDVIWLIKSRPQHRVGCTDHAEMLTAKMVAFFITTRLHFFVKSLNRARMQKRETAKYLKLSRCT
;
A
#
# COMPACT_ATOMS: atom_id res chain seq x y z
N MET A 1 27.78 -35.09 9.72
CA MET A 1 28.51 -33.80 9.55
C MET A 1 27.59 -32.62 9.24
N MET A 2 27.03 -32.45 8.04
CA MET A 2 26.16 -31.28 7.75
C MET A 2 24.88 -31.23 8.60
N ARG A 3 24.23 -32.38 8.84
CA ARG A 3 23.07 -32.45 9.74
C ARG A 3 23.42 -31.99 11.16
N ASP A 4 24.53 -32.49 11.69
CA ASP A 4 25.02 -32.12 13.02
C ASP A 4 25.33 -30.63 13.11
N LEU A 5 25.99 -30.07 12.09
CA LEU A 5 26.27 -28.64 12.00
C LEU A 5 24.98 -27.83 12.09
N ILE A 6 23.97 -28.16 11.27
CA ILE A 6 22.69 -27.44 11.25
C ILE A 6 22.00 -27.55 12.61
N GLU A 7 21.95 -28.74 13.21
CA GLU A 7 21.32 -28.92 14.52
C GLU A 7 22.01 -28.10 15.62
N ILE A 8 23.35 -28.12 15.65
CA ILE A 8 24.13 -27.34 16.62
C ILE A 8 23.96 -25.85 16.38
N MET A 9 23.96 -25.38 15.14
CA MET A 9 23.88 -23.96 14.77
C MET A 9 22.44 -23.39 14.81
N SER A 10 21.43 -24.24 14.99
CA SER A 10 20.02 -23.83 15.10
C SER A 10 19.38 -24.18 16.46
N SER A 11 20.21 -24.33 17.52
CA SER A 11 19.73 -24.71 18.85
C SER A 11 18.80 -23.64 19.46
N ARG A 12 17.54 -24.02 19.76
CA ARG A 12 16.49 -23.12 20.28
C ARG A 12 16.23 -23.22 21.78
N PHE A 13 16.63 -24.33 22.41
CA PHE A 13 16.30 -24.64 23.79
C PHE A 13 17.57 -24.86 24.62
N PRO A 14 17.58 -24.52 25.93
CA PRO A 14 18.75 -24.68 26.79
C PRO A 14 19.34 -26.10 26.87
N ALA A 15 18.50 -27.12 26.66
CA ALA A 15 18.93 -28.52 26.67
C ALA A 15 19.82 -28.88 25.46
N LYS A 16 19.61 -28.22 24.32
CA LYS A 16 20.39 -28.40 23.08
C LYS A 16 21.39 -27.28 22.83
N ALA A 17 21.52 -26.34 23.76
CA ALA A 17 22.41 -25.19 23.62
C ALA A 17 23.88 -25.62 23.60
N LEU A 18 24.71 -24.84 22.90
CA LEU A 18 26.14 -25.08 22.81
C LEU A 18 26.79 -24.73 24.15
N ARG A 19 27.60 -25.63 24.68
CA ARG A 19 28.26 -25.53 25.99
C ARG A 19 29.78 -25.68 25.83
N PRO A 20 30.57 -25.04 26.71
CA PRO A 20 32.01 -25.32 26.75
C PRO A 20 32.23 -26.82 26.99
N ASP A 21 33.27 -27.37 26.36
CA ASP A 21 33.69 -28.78 26.49
C ASP A 21 32.61 -29.83 26.17
N SER A 22 31.65 -29.48 25.32
CA SER A 22 30.60 -30.41 24.87
C SER A 22 30.96 -31.11 23.58
N ALA A 23 30.41 -32.32 23.35
CA ALA A 23 30.56 -33.05 22.09
C ALA A 23 30.08 -32.24 20.85
N ALA A 24 29.28 -31.19 21.06
CA ALA A 24 28.89 -30.27 19.99
C ALA A 24 30.07 -29.38 19.53
N VAL A 25 30.95 -28.97 20.45
CA VAL A 25 32.18 -28.21 20.13
C VAL A 25 33.11 -29.09 19.28
N ASP A 26 33.32 -30.34 19.67
CA ASP A 26 34.16 -31.28 18.91
C ASP A 26 33.64 -31.50 17.49
N LYS A 27 32.31 -31.61 17.33
CA LYS A 27 31.66 -31.71 16.03
C LYS A 27 31.88 -30.45 15.16
N LEU A 28 31.87 -29.26 15.76
CA LEU A 28 32.15 -28.01 15.05
C LEU A 28 33.62 -27.91 14.63
N LEU A 29 34.55 -28.29 15.51
CA LEU A 29 35.99 -28.34 15.20
C LEU A 29 36.29 -29.37 14.11
N SER A 30 35.69 -30.55 14.18
CA SER A 30 35.78 -31.57 13.15
C SER A 30 35.23 -31.09 11.80
N PHE A 31 34.12 -30.34 11.81
CA PHE A 31 33.58 -29.74 10.60
C PHE A 31 34.50 -28.66 10.01
N LEU A 32 35.14 -27.84 10.85
CA LEU A 32 36.13 -26.85 10.41
C LEU A 32 37.34 -27.51 9.76
N ALA A 33 37.85 -28.60 10.35
CA ALA A 33 38.94 -29.38 9.76
C ALA A 33 38.55 -29.94 8.38
N TYR A 34 37.36 -30.55 8.30
CA TYR A 34 36.80 -31.02 7.02
C TYR A 34 36.69 -29.89 5.98
N LEU A 35 36.23 -28.69 6.40
CA LEU A 35 36.07 -27.56 5.49
C LEU A 35 37.42 -27.09 4.93
N VAL A 36 38.47 -27.06 5.75
CA VAL A 36 39.83 -26.71 5.31
C VAL A 36 40.39 -27.76 4.34
N GLU A 37 40.25 -29.05 4.65
CA GLU A 37 40.66 -30.14 3.75
C GLU A 37 39.93 -30.08 2.41
N TRP A 38 38.62 -29.81 2.45
CA TRP A 38 37.80 -29.66 1.26
C TRP A 38 38.23 -28.45 0.41
N GLU A 39 38.56 -27.31 1.03
CA GLU A 39 39.05 -26.12 0.32
C GLU A 39 40.39 -26.40 -0.41
N VAL A 40 41.31 -27.12 0.24
CA VAL A 40 42.58 -27.54 -0.38
C VAL A 40 42.33 -28.46 -1.57
N TYR A 41 41.49 -29.49 -1.40
CA TYR A 41 41.12 -30.42 -2.47
C TYR A 41 40.50 -29.68 -3.67
N VAL A 42 39.60 -28.73 -3.44
CA VAL A 42 38.99 -27.93 -4.51
C VAL A 42 40.04 -27.07 -5.21
N ALA A 43 40.95 -26.44 -4.48
CA ALA A 43 42.02 -25.63 -5.06
C ALA A 43 42.97 -26.45 -5.96
N GLU A 44 43.31 -27.67 -5.55
CA GLU A 44 44.13 -28.58 -6.33
C GLU A 44 43.42 -29.06 -7.61
N ASN A 45 42.16 -29.46 -7.51
CA ASN A 45 41.37 -29.85 -8.69
C ASN A 45 41.17 -28.70 -9.68
N LEU A 46 41.00 -27.47 -9.19
CA LEU A 46 40.92 -26.29 -10.05
C LEU A 46 42.24 -26.03 -10.79
N ARG A 47 43.39 -26.21 -10.12
CA ARG A 47 44.70 -26.11 -10.76
C ARG A 47 44.89 -27.17 -11.85
N GLN A 48 44.49 -28.41 -11.59
CA GLN A 48 44.58 -29.50 -12.57
C GLN A 48 43.64 -29.27 -13.77
N ALA A 49 42.39 -28.88 -13.53
CA ALA A 49 41.41 -28.60 -14.59
C ALA A 49 41.87 -27.46 -15.52
N LYS A 50 42.53 -26.44 -14.97
CA LYS A 50 43.12 -25.33 -15.74
C LYS A 50 44.28 -25.78 -16.63
N ASN A 51 45.10 -26.72 -16.14
CA ASN A 51 46.20 -27.29 -16.92
C ASN A 51 45.70 -28.21 -18.04
N GLU A 52 44.55 -28.85 -17.87
CA GLU A 52 43.95 -29.77 -18.86
C GLU A 52 42.97 -29.09 -19.85
N GLY A 53 42.79 -27.77 -19.77
CA GLY A 53 41.90 -27.02 -20.68
C GLY A 53 40.41 -27.37 -20.55
N ARG A 54 39.98 -28.01 -19.45
CA ARG A 54 38.57 -28.35 -19.21
C ARG A 54 37.82 -27.16 -18.62
N ALA A 55 36.64 -26.87 -19.16
CA ALA A 55 35.78 -25.77 -18.71
C ALA A 55 35.43 -25.90 -17.20
N GLU A 56 35.62 -24.80 -16.47
CA GLU A 56 35.60 -24.59 -15.00
C GLU A 56 34.32 -25.02 -14.25
N LYS A 57 33.33 -25.63 -14.89
CA LYS A 57 31.95 -25.74 -14.37
C LYS A 57 31.59 -27.04 -13.63
N ARG A 58 32.45 -28.04 -13.58
CA ARG A 58 32.13 -29.33 -12.94
C ARG A 58 32.95 -29.54 -11.66
N GLY A 59 32.43 -29.11 -10.51
CA GLY A 59 32.97 -29.57 -9.21
C GLY A 59 32.78 -28.69 -7.98
N ARG A 60 32.28 -27.45 -8.08
CA ARG A 60 32.14 -26.58 -6.90
C ARG A 60 30.82 -26.88 -6.17
N PHE A 61 30.90 -27.62 -5.06
CA PHE A 61 29.76 -27.86 -4.15
C PHE A 61 29.33 -26.58 -3.41
N LEU A 62 30.28 -25.74 -2.99
CA LEU A 62 30.05 -24.42 -2.39
C LEU A 62 30.73 -23.31 -3.20
N SER A 63 30.14 -22.11 -3.19
CA SER A 63 30.87 -20.91 -3.64
C SER A 63 31.97 -20.55 -2.64
N GLU A 64 33.00 -19.86 -3.12
CA GLU A 64 34.09 -19.36 -2.26
C GLU A 64 33.56 -18.48 -1.13
N SER A 65 32.63 -17.57 -1.45
CA SER A 65 31.98 -16.71 -0.46
C SER A 65 31.23 -17.50 0.62
N THR A 66 30.58 -18.62 0.25
CA THR A 66 29.84 -19.46 1.19
C THR A 66 30.78 -20.24 2.09
N ALA A 67 31.87 -20.79 1.55
CA ALA A 67 32.88 -21.51 2.33
C ALA A 67 33.57 -20.61 3.35
N VAL A 68 34.02 -19.42 2.92
CA VAL A 68 34.58 -18.39 3.82
C VAL A 68 33.55 -17.98 4.88
N GLY A 69 32.30 -17.75 4.49
CA GLY A 69 31.21 -17.40 5.42
C GLY A 69 30.99 -18.46 6.49
N LEU A 70 30.95 -19.75 6.11
CA LEU A 70 30.83 -20.86 7.04
C LEU A 70 32.02 -20.94 8.01
N ARG A 71 33.25 -20.85 7.49
CA ARG A 71 34.47 -20.87 8.31
C ARG A 71 34.48 -19.75 9.35
N VAL A 72 34.20 -18.52 8.92
CA VAL A 72 34.15 -17.34 9.81
C VAL A 72 33.03 -17.49 10.84
N THR A 73 31.84 -17.94 10.43
CA THR A 73 30.69 -18.08 11.33
C THR A 73 30.98 -19.10 12.43
N ILE A 74 31.48 -20.29 12.08
CA ILE A 74 31.75 -21.35 13.06
C ILE A 74 32.90 -20.94 13.99
N ALA A 75 33.99 -20.39 13.44
CA ALA A 75 35.10 -19.90 14.25
C ALA A 75 34.66 -18.79 15.23
N SER A 76 33.85 -17.84 14.76
CA SER A 76 33.33 -16.74 15.59
C SER A 76 32.42 -17.24 16.70
N VAL A 77 31.60 -18.26 16.44
CA VAL A 77 30.70 -18.85 17.45
C VAL A 77 31.49 -19.58 18.54
N LEU A 78 32.56 -20.29 18.17
CA LEU A 78 33.47 -20.92 19.13
C LEU A 78 34.20 -19.87 19.98
N SER A 79 34.78 -18.85 19.36
CA SER A 79 35.44 -17.76 20.10
C SER A 79 34.46 -16.98 20.98
N LEU A 80 33.21 -16.79 20.53
CA LEU A 80 32.16 -16.16 21.33
C LEU A 80 31.79 -17.03 22.55
N LEU A 81 31.69 -18.36 22.37
CA LEU A 81 31.44 -19.29 23.47
C LEU A 81 32.56 -19.20 24.52
N ASP A 82 33.82 -19.21 24.10
CA ASP A 82 34.97 -19.11 25.00
C ASP A 82 34.94 -17.79 25.79
N TYR A 83 34.71 -16.67 25.10
CA TYR A 83 34.61 -15.36 25.74
C TYR A 83 33.46 -15.30 26.76
N LEU A 84 32.26 -15.74 26.38
CA LEU A 84 31.08 -15.72 27.25
C LEU A 84 31.24 -16.65 28.46
N SER A 85 31.89 -17.79 28.29
CA SER A 85 32.15 -18.77 29.36
C SER A 85 33.22 -18.26 30.33
N GLN A 86 34.38 -17.85 29.81
CA GLN A 86 35.55 -17.50 30.63
C GLN A 86 35.43 -16.12 31.27
N GLN A 87 34.92 -15.11 30.56
CA GLN A 87 34.91 -13.72 31.04
C GLN A 87 33.61 -13.33 31.74
N LEU A 88 32.49 -13.92 31.32
CA LEU A 88 31.14 -13.51 31.77
C LEU A 88 30.37 -14.61 32.49
N ALA A 89 30.99 -15.79 32.70
CA ALA A 89 30.43 -16.93 33.42
C ALA A 89 29.08 -17.46 32.90
N TYR A 90 28.81 -17.30 31.59
CA TYR A 90 27.63 -17.89 30.97
C TYR A 90 27.79 -19.40 30.77
N LYS A 91 26.73 -20.16 31.11
CA LYS A 91 26.76 -21.64 31.07
C LYS A 91 26.62 -22.24 29.67
N PHE A 92 26.00 -21.51 28.75
CA PHE A 92 25.69 -21.99 27.39
C PHE A 92 25.34 -20.82 26.46
N ILE A 93 25.36 -21.07 25.15
CA ILE A 93 24.89 -20.16 24.11
C ILE A 93 23.81 -20.84 23.24
N MET A 94 22.71 -20.12 22.98
CA MET A 94 21.67 -20.55 22.05
C MET A 94 21.99 -20.03 20.65
N THR A 95 22.56 -20.89 19.82
CA THR A 95 23.03 -20.53 18.47
C THR A 95 21.92 -20.02 17.54
N SER A 96 20.66 -20.43 17.74
CA SER A 96 19.53 -19.87 16.98
C SER A 96 19.29 -18.37 17.20
N ARG A 97 19.86 -17.79 18.27
CA ARG A 97 19.77 -16.34 18.55
C ARG A 97 20.84 -15.52 17.83
N LEU A 98 21.79 -16.18 17.17
CA LEU A 98 22.85 -15.55 16.39
C LEU A 98 22.47 -15.43 14.90
N SER A 99 21.32 -15.95 14.48
CA SER A 99 20.85 -15.83 13.10
C SER A 99 19.95 -14.61 12.91
N GLN A 100 19.75 -14.23 11.64
CA GLN A 100 18.87 -13.13 11.26
C GLN A 100 17.38 -13.52 11.19
N ASP A 101 17.02 -14.78 11.47
CA ASP A 101 15.64 -15.27 11.45
C ASP A 101 14.66 -14.37 12.22
N PRO A 102 14.99 -13.83 13.42
CA PRO A 102 14.06 -12.92 14.10
C PRO A 102 13.75 -11.65 13.30
N ALA A 103 14.73 -11.10 12.58
CA ALA A 103 14.54 -9.94 11.72
C ALA A 103 13.74 -10.30 10.46
N GLU A 104 14.00 -11.46 9.86
CA GLU A 104 13.21 -11.96 8.71
C GLU A 104 11.74 -12.21 9.11
N ASN A 105 11.51 -12.82 10.27
CA ASN A 105 10.17 -13.03 10.83
C ASN A 105 9.47 -11.69 11.09
N PHE A 106 10.20 -10.68 11.58
CA PHE A 106 9.67 -9.33 11.73
C PHE A 106 9.24 -8.72 10.39
N PHE A 107 10.06 -8.83 9.34
CA PHE A 107 9.67 -8.39 7.99
C PHE A 107 8.47 -9.18 7.45
N GLY A 108 8.37 -10.48 7.77
CA GLY A 108 7.21 -11.31 7.48
C GLY A 108 5.93 -10.76 8.12
N ASN A 109 5.98 -10.42 9.40
CA ASN A 109 4.87 -9.80 10.13
C ASN A 109 4.50 -8.43 9.53
N ALA A 110 5.49 -7.60 9.21
CA ALA A 110 5.25 -6.29 8.60
C ALA A 110 4.56 -6.41 7.24
N ARG A 111 4.97 -7.38 6.40
CA ARG A 111 4.31 -7.66 5.10
C ARG A 111 2.89 -8.19 5.25
N GLN A 112 2.64 -9.02 6.27
CA GLN A 112 1.31 -9.57 6.53
C GLN A 112 0.35 -8.53 7.13
N SER A 113 0.87 -7.51 7.81
CA SER A 113 0.06 -6.47 8.48
C SER A 113 -0.76 -5.63 7.50
N SER A 114 -0.38 -5.57 6.22
CA SER A 114 -1.11 -4.84 5.16
C SER A 114 -2.05 -5.74 4.34
N GLY A 115 -2.40 -6.92 4.84
CA GLY A 115 -3.34 -7.84 4.21
C GLY A 115 -2.85 -8.32 2.84
N CYS A 116 -3.54 -7.91 1.76
CA CYS A 116 -3.19 -8.28 0.38
C CYS A 116 -1.99 -7.50 -0.18
N ASN A 117 -1.50 -6.46 0.52
CA ASN A 117 -0.35 -5.68 0.06
C ASN A 117 0.96 -6.27 0.59
N THR A 118 1.58 -7.18 -0.16
CA THR A 118 2.84 -7.84 0.20
C THR A 118 4.08 -6.95 0.07
N HIS A 119 3.93 -5.76 -0.53
CA HIS A 119 5.00 -4.77 -0.74
C HIS A 119 4.55 -3.40 -0.20
N PRO A 120 4.56 -3.20 1.13
CA PRO A 120 4.21 -1.91 1.71
C PRO A 120 5.16 -0.81 1.23
N THR A 121 4.64 0.40 1.07
CA THR A 121 5.47 1.58 0.84
C THR A 121 6.30 1.88 2.10
N PRO A 122 7.40 2.65 1.99
CA PRO A 122 8.18 3.04 3.17
C PRO A 122 7.33 3.71 4.28
N GLN A 123 6.34 4.52 3.89
CA GLN A 123 5.40 5.14 4.83
C GLN A 123 4.52 4.10 5.55
N GLN A 124 3.97 3.13 4.81
CA GLN A 124 3.17 2.04 5.38
C GLN A 124 4.00 1.14 6.30
N PHE A 125 5.26 0.90 5.94
CA PHE A 125 6.19 0.18 6.79
C PHE A 125 6.44 0.93 8.10
N LEU A 126 6.73 2.23 8.06
CA LEU A 126 6.93 3.05 9.26
C LEU A 126 5.72 3.03 10.20
N ILE A 127 4.51 3.16 9.65
CA ILE A 127 3.27 3.08 10.44
C ILE A 127 3.15 1.69 11.09
N THR A 128 3.35 0.63 10.31
CA THR A 128 3.27 -0.75 10.81
C THR A 128 4.28 -1.02 11.94
N VAL A 129 5.54 -0.60 11.77
CA VAL A 129 6.59 -0.74 12.78
C VAL A 129 6.22 0.04 14.05
N SER A 130 5.71 1.26 13.90
CA SER A 130 5.26 2.08 15.03
C SER A 130 4.15 1.38 15.79
N CYS A 131 3.10 0.93 15.10
CA CYS A 131 2.00 0.16 15.68
C CYS A 131 2.50 -1.09 16.42
N LEU A 132 3.33 -1.93 15.77
CA LEU A 132 3.86 -3.15 16.38
C LEU A 132 4.69 -2.86 17.64
N SER A 133 5.43 -1.75 17.66
CA SER A 133 6.21 -1.32 18.82
C SER A 133 5.30 -0.97 20.00
N PHE A 134 4.22 -0.22 19.76
CA PHE A 134 3.24 0.12 20.79
C PHE A 134 2.43 -1.09 21.28
N TYR A 135 1.94 -1.94 20.37
CA TYR A 135 1.21 -3.16 20.73
C TYR A 135 2.05 -4.13 21.56
N SER A 136 3.37 -4.18 21.34
CA SER A 136 4.26 -5.05 22.11
C SER A 136 4.39 -4.64 23.59
N LEU A 137 4.24 -3.35 23.89
CA LEU A 137 4.30 -2.76 25.23
C LEU A 137 2.93 -2.76 25.93
N ALA A 138 1.86 -2.60 25.15
CA ALA A 138 0.48 -2.56 25.59
C ALA A 138 -0.13 -3.97 25.78
N LYS A 139 0.54 -4.86 26.50
CA LYS A 139 -0.03 -6.17 26.87
C LYS A 139 -0.81 -6.06 28.18
N SER A 140 -2.07 -6.51 28.17
CA SER A 140 -2.82 -6.73 29.41
C SER A 140 -2.14 -7.83 30.22
N VAL A 141 -2.00 -7.62 31.53
CA VAL A 141 -1.54 -8.67 32.44
C VAL A 141 -2.53 -9.84 32.38
N SER A 142 -2.03 -11.08 32.33
CA SER A 142 -2.82 -12.31 32.15
C SER A 142 -4.00 -12.51 33.13
N HIS A 143 -4.05 -11.74 34.22
CA HIS A 143 -5.09 -11.77 35.25
C HIS A 143 -5.51 -10.36 35.70
N GLY A 144 -5.23 -9.32 34.90
CA GLY A 144 -5.66 -7.96 35.20
C GLY A 144 -7.15 -7.79 34.90
N ASN A 145 -7.87 -7.04 35.75
CA ASN A 145 -9.29 -6.69 35.56
C ASN A 145 -9.54 -5.73 34.37
N ALA A 146 -8.54 -5.48 33.53
CA ALA A 146 -8.67 -4.65 32.34
C ALA A 146 -8.98 -5.54 31.14
N ASP A 147 -10.22 -5.45 30.67
CA ASP A 147 -10.67 -6.08 29.44
C ASP A 147 -9.76 -5.66 28.27
N PRO A 148 -9.36 -6.57 27.34
CA PRO A 148 -8.52 -6.24 26.19
C PRO A 148 -9.03 -5.03 25.37
N GLY A 149 -10.34 -4.74 25.43
CA GLY A 149 -10.93 -3.55 24.82
C GLY A 149 -10.44 -2.22 25.40
N ILE A 150 -10.03 -2.15 26.67
CA ILE A 150 -9.56 -0.92 27.33
C ILE A 150 -8.19 -0.49 26.80
N LEU A 151 -7.27 -1.43 26.56
CA LEU A 151 -5.99 -1.13 25.92
C LEU A 151 -6.19 -0.71 24.46
N THR A 152 -7.19 -1.27 23.79
CA THR A 152 -7.56 -0.89 22.42
C THR A 152 -8.16 0.52 22.37
N ALA A 153 -8.92 0.92 23.40
CA ALA A 153 -9.44 2.27 23.57
C ALA A 153 -8.33 3.28 23.93
N LEU A 154 -7.37 2.91 24.79
CA LEU A 154 -6.21 3.74 25.14
C LEU A 154 -5.22 3.91 23.98
N LEU A 155 -5.07 2.89 23.13
CA LEU A 155 -4.31 2.99 21.88
C LEU A 155 -5.10 3.73 20.78
N GLY A 156 -6.40 3.95 20.99
CA GLY A 156 -7.31 4.59 20.06
C GLY A 156 -7.42 6.12 20.22
N ALA A 157 -6.81 6.73 21.22
CA ALA A 157 -6.81 8.19 21.37
C ALA A 157 -5.68 8.68 22.27
N ASP A 158 -4.69 9.32 21.67
CA ASP A 158 -4.21 10.67 22.04
C ASP A 158 -2.94 11.00 21.22
N ALA A 159 -3.12 11.20 19.91
CA ALA A 159 -2.21 12.08 19.18
C ALA A 159 -2.61 13.51 19.55
N ALA A 160 -1.86 14.10 20.47
CA ALA A 160 -2.01 15.46 20.92
C ALA A 160 -2.03 16.46 19.74
N GLY A 161 -3.20 17.06 19.50
CA GLY A 161 -3.39 18.27 18.72
C GLY A 161 -4.17 19.28 19.56
N GLY A 162 -3.49 19.92 20.53
CA GLY A 162 -4.08 20.86 21.50
C GLY A 162 -4.65 22.18 20.92
N ASP A 163 -4.91 22.25 19.62
CA ASP A 163 -5.47 23.42 18.94
C ASP A 163 -6.80 23.10 18.20
N ASP A 164 -7.16 21.82 18.06
CA ASP A 164 -8.31 21.40 17.24
C ASP A 164 -9.63 21.39 18.01
N ARG A 165 -9.60 21.06 19.31
CA ARG A 165 -10.79 21.11 20.20
C ARG A 165 -11.34 22.53 20.33
N THR A 166 -10.49 23.55 20.30
CA THR A 166 -10.90 24.96 20.40
C THR A 166 -11.65 25.42 19.13
N LYS A 167 -11.26 24.89 17.97
CA LYS A 167 -11.88 25.21 16.67
C LYS A 167 -13.20 24.46 16.47
N GLN A 168 -13.27 23.20 16.91
CA GLN A 168 -14.52 22.44 16.95
C GLN A 168 -15.55 23.08 17.89
N PHE A 169 -15.12 23.52 19.08
CA PHE A 169 -16.00 24.26 19.99
C PHE A 169 -16.55 25.57 19.39
N LEU A 170 -15.69 26.33 18.70
CA LEU A 170 -16.11 27.55 17.97
C LEU A 170 -17.10 27.24 16.84
N LEU A 171 -16.88 26.15 16.10
CA LEU A 171 -17.78 25.69 15.05
C LEU A 171 -19.16 25.30 15.59
N ASP A 172 -19.19 24.53 16.68
CA ASP A 172 -20.43 24.12 17.33
C ASP A 172 -21.21 25.33 17.85
N GLN A 173 -20.50 26.35 18.37
CA GLN A 173 -21.10 27.59 18.82
C GLN A 173 -21.67 28.42 17.65
N LEU A 174 -20.94 28.55 16.54
CA LEU A 174 -21.40 29.24 15.33
C LEU A 174 -22.62 28.55 14.69
N ILE A 175 -22.68 27.22 14.74
CA ILE A 175 -23.83 26.44 14.27
C ILE A 175 -25.04 26.66 15.19
N ALA A 176 -24.84 26.68 16.52
CA ALA A 176 -25.90 26.96 17.48
C ALA A 176 -26.46 28.39 17.34
N ASP A 177 -25.60 29.36 17.03
CA ASP A 177 -25.97 30.76 16.81
C ASP A 177 -26.58 31.02 15.40
N GLY A 178 -26.63 30.00 14.54
CA GLY A 178 -27.26 30.06 13.21
C GLY A 178 -26.45 30.81 12.14
N ASP A 179 -25.20 31.18 12.43
CA ASP A 179 -24.28 31.80 11.46
C ASP A 179 -23.57 30.73 10.61
N LEU A 180 -24.35 30.15 9.70
CA LEU A 180 -23.90 29.09 8.80
C LEU A 180 -22.81 29.56 7.82
N CYS A 181 -22.75 30.85 7.50
CA CYS A 181 -21.81 31.40 6.54
C CYS A 181 -20.39 31.48 7.14
N SER A 182 -20.29 31.90 8.40
CA SER A 182 -19.02 31.91 9.15
C SER A 182 -18.57 30.49 9.50
N ALA A 183 -19.51 29.58 9.81
CA ALA A 183 -19.21 28.16 10.04
C ALA A 183 -18.63 27.47 8.79
N GLU A 184 -19.15 27.76 7.59
CA GLU A 184 -18.64 27.19 6.33
C GLU A 184 -17.23 27.68 6.00
N LEU A 185 -16.91 28.95 6.29
CA LEU A 185 -15.55 29.49 6.14
C LEU A 185 -14.57 28.86 7.13
N ALA A 186 -14.99 28.65 8.39
CA ALA A 186 -14.20 27.94 9.38
C ALA A 186 -13.94 26.47 8.97
N LEU A 187 -14.94 25.77 8.42
CA LEU A 187 -14.80 24.39 7.90
C LEU A 187 -13.75 24.29 6.78
N ASN A 188 -13.76 25.24 5.84
CA ASN A 188 -12.83 25.28 4.71
C ASN A 188 -11.37 25.50 5.14
N SER A 189 -11.15 26.10 6.32
CA SER A 189 -9.80 26.25 6.89
C SER A 189 -9.29 24.98 7.61
N ILE A 190 -10.19 24.03 7.94
CA ILE A 190 -9.87 22.73 8.55
C ILE A 190 -9.59 21.65 7.49
N GLU A 191 -10.07 21.78 6.24
CA GLU A 191 -9.83 20.81 5.14
C GLU A 191 -8.34 20.55 4.77
N LYS A 192 -7.38 21.27 5.37
CA LYS A 192 -5.94 21.01 5.19
C LYS A 192 -5.34 19.95 6.13
N ALA A 193 -6.07 19.49 7.14
CA ALA A 193 -5.66 18.36 7.98
C ALA A 193 -6.27 17.07 7.43
N ALA A 194 -5.44 16.05 7.22
CA ALA A 194 -5.91 14.73 6.80
C ALA A 194 -6.88 14.17 7.87
N PRO A 195 -8.09 13.71 7.49
CA PRO A 195 -9.07 13.27 8.47
C PRO A 195 -8.61 11.96 9.12
N ASP A 196 -8.43 11.99 10.44
CA ASP A 196 -7.91 10.92 11.31
C ASP A 196 -8.98 9.89 11.73
N HIS A 197 -10.14 9.95 11.10
CA HIS A 197 -11.19 8.95 11.21
C HIS A 197 -11.58 8.50 9.80
N VAL A 198 -11.80 7.20 9.62
CA VAL A 198 -12.52 6.65 8.45
C VAL A 198 -14.00 7.07 8.55
N ALA A 199 -14.26 8.39 8.63
CA ALA A 199 -15.51 8.94 8.18
C ALA A 199 -15.57 8.56 6.71
N CYS A 200 -16.45 7.62 6.36
CA CYS A 200 -16.77 7.15 5.00
C CYS A 200 -16.05 8.02 3.97
N VAL A 201 -14.80 7.65 3.63
CA VAL A 201 -14.01 8.47 2.69
C VAL A 201 -14.74 8.31 1.39
N SER A 202 -15.62 9.27 1.09
CA SER A 202 -16.27 9.33 -0.19
C SER A 202 -15.12 9.40 -1.18
N ALA A 203 -14.89 8.31 -1.90
CA ALA A 203 -13.87 8.29 -2.90
C ALA A 203 -14.16 9.49 -3.81
N LYS A 204 -13.13 10.31 -4.06
CA LYS A 204 -13.23 11.44 -4.98
C LYS A 204 -12.38 11.10 -6.18
N SER A 205 -12.96 11.28 -7.36
CA SER A 205 -12.23 11.08 -8.61
C SER A 205 -11.26 12.24 -8.83
N ASP A 206 -10.08 11.95 -9.38
CA ASP A 206 -9.06 12.96 -9.67
C ASP A 206 -9.62 13.99 -10.67
N GLU A 207 -9.54 15.28 -10.31
CA GLU A 207 -10.02 16.38 -11.13
C GLU A 207 -9.37 16.43 -12.52
N ARG A 208 -8.12 15.97 -12.63
CA ARG A 208 -7.38 15.87 -13.90
C ARG A 208 -8.00 14.85 -14.85
N LEU A 209 -8.47 13.73 -14.30
CA LEU A 209 -9.17 12.70 -15.06
C LEU A 209 -10.57 13.18 -15.47
N ILE A 210 -11.27 13.86 -14.57
CA ILE A 210 -12.59 14.45 -14.87
C ILE A 210 -12.45 15.46 -16.02
N PHE A 211 -11.43 16.31 -15.97
CA PHE A 211 -11.17 17.30 -17.03
C PHE A 211 -10.85 16.64 -18.37
N TYR A 212 -10.04 15.57 -18.38
CA TYR A 212 -9.76 14.79 -19.58
C TYR A 212 -11.03 14.14 -20.17
N VAL A 213 -11.85 13.51 -19.32
CA VAL A 213 -13.12 12.90 -19.74
C VAL A 213 -14.11 13.98 -20.23
N ALA A 214 -14.12 15.16 -19.62
CA ALA A 214 -14.96 16.27 -20.05
C ALA A 214 -14.63 16.72 -21.49
N GLY A 215 -13.36 16.72 -21.88
CA GLY A 215 -12.95 16.93 -23.28
C GLY A 215 -13.46 15.84 -24.23
N TYR A 216 -13.48 14.57 -23.79
CA TYR A 216 -14.07 13.47 -24.55
C TYR A 216 -15.59 13.61 -24.70
N VAL A 217 -16.29 13.98 -23.62
CA VAL A 217 -17.73 14.26 -23.65
C VAL A 217 -18.01 15.41 -24.62
N ALA A 218 -17.27 16.52 -24.52
CA ALA A 218 -17.40 17.65 -25.45
C ALA A 218 -17.28 17.18 -26.91
N ARG A 219 -16.22 16.42 -27.25
CA ARG A 219 -16.03 15.85 -28.60
C ARG A 219 -17.25 15.07 -29.09
N LYS A 220 -17.83 14.22 -28.23
CA LYS A 220 -18.97 13.38 -28.60
C LYS A 220 -20.22 14.19 -28.89
N PHE A 221 -20.42 15.31 -28.21
CA PHE A 221 -21.59 16.18 -28.36
C PHE A 221 -21.43 17.23 -29.46
N LEU A 222 -20.20 17.66 -29.76
CA LEU A 222 -19.92 18.51 -30.92
C LEU A 222 -20.28 17.82 -32.24
N ALA A 223 -20.00 16.52 -32.35
CA ALA A 223 -20.38 15.73 -33.53
C ALA A 223 -21.91 15.56 -33.69
N LYS A 224 -22.70 15.84 -32.64
CA LYS A 224 -24.16 15.64 -32.60
C LYS A 224 -24.96 16.94 -32.64
N THR A 225 -24.31 18.09 -32.47
CA THR A 225 -25.00 19.38 -32.27
C THR A 225 -24.58 20.35 -33.36
N SER A 226 -25.55 20.85 -34.13
CA SER A 226 -25.33 21.87 -35.15
C SER A 226 -25.32 23.30 -34.60
N CYS A 227 -25.86 23.53 -33.40
CA CYS A 227 -25.97 24.86 -32.78
C CYS A 227 -24.63 25.41 -32.26
N ASP A 228 -24.15 26.51 -32.85
CA ASP A 228 -22.86 27.12 -32.47
C ASP A 228 -22.85 27.72 -31.06
N ALA A 229 -23.98 28.27 -30.60
CA ALA A 229 -24.11 28.74 -29.21
C ALA A 229 -23.88 27.60 -28.21
N CYS A 230 -24.35 26.38 -28.50
CA CYS A 230 -24.07 25.21 -27.68
C CYS A 230 -22.60 24.77 -27.76
N LYS A 231 -21.97 24.85 -28.94
CA LYS A 231 -20.54 24.51 -29.09
C LYS A 231 -19.66 25.42 -28.24
N ASN A 232 -19.96 26.73 -28.24
CA ASN A 232 -19.24 27.73 -27.44
C ASN A 232 -19.42 27.52 -25.93
N VAL A 233 -20.56 26.99 -25.50
CA VAL A 233 -20.77 26.62 -24.08
C VAL A 233 -19.95 25.39 -23.67
N LEU A 234 -19.61 24.50 -24.61
CA LEU A 234 -18.93 23.23 -24.32
C LEU A 234 -17.39 23.34 -24.34
N LEU A 235 -16.83 24.21 -25.17
CA LEU A 235 -15.38 24.33 -25.36
C LEU A 235 -14.84 25.63 -24.77
N ALA A 236 -13.56 25.61 -24.42
CA ALA A 236 -12.77 26.80 -24.17
C ALA A 236 -11.51 26.77 -25.03
N ASP A 237 -11.00 27.96 -25.37
CA ASP A 237 -9.70 28.08 -26.01
C ASP A 237 -8.58 27.67 -25.04
N LYS A 238 -7.51 27.10 -25.62
CA LYS A 238 -6.37 26.58 -24.85
C LYS A 238 -5.69 27.65 -23.99
N ASN A 239 -5.76 28.91 -24.43
CA ASN A 239 -5.18 30.06 -23.75
C ASN A 239 -6.07 30.59 -22.61
N ASP A 240 -7.37 30.29 -22.63
CA ASP A 240 -8.36 30.82 -21.68
C ASP A 240 -8.68 29.86 -20.52
N ILE A 241 -7.86 28.82 -20.35
CA ILE A 241 -8.06 27.81 -19.32
C ILE A 241 -7.72 28.40 -17.95
N LYS A 242 -8.77 28.80 -17.23
CA LYS A 242 -8.66 29.35 -15.87
C LYS A 242 -8.18 28.34 -14.82
N ASN A 243 -8.37 27.03 -15.05
CA ASN A 243 -8.04 25.98 -14.08
C ASN A 243 -6.88 25.10 -14.58
N LEU A 244 -5.67 25.66 -14.51
CA LEU A 244 -4.43 25.04 -14.99
C LEU A 244 -4.13 23.69 -14.33
N GLN A 245 -4.47 23.52 -13.05
CA GLN A 245 -4.19 22.27 -12.33
C GLN A 245 -5.03 21.09 -12.82
N ALA A 246 -6.32 21.31 -13.10
CA ALA A 246 -7.20 20.27 -13.65
C ALA A 246 -6.82 19.93 -15.11
N ALA A 247 -6.30 20.89 -15.88
CA ALA A 247 -5.91 20.68 -17.28
C ALA A 247 -4.57 19.95 -17.47
N GLN A 248 -3.77 19.80 -16.41
CA GLN A 248 -2.38 19.30 -16.49
C GLN A 248 -2.25 17.96 -17.20
N LEU A 249 -3.14 17.00 -16.94
CA LEU A 249 -3.11 15.69 -17.60
C LEU A 249 -3.43 15.80 -19.08
N THR A 250 -4.45 16.60 -19.43
CA THR A 250 -4.82 16.83 -20.83
C THR A 250 -3.67 17.49 -21.57
N GLN A 251 -3.05 18.52 -21.00
CA GLN A 251 -1.87 19.19 -21.60
C GLN A 251 -0.71 18.23 -21.82
N LEU A 252 -0.41 17.36 -20.84
CA LEU A 252 0.66 16.36 -20.96
C LEU A 252 0.39 15.32 -22.05
N LYS A 253 -0.89 14.99 -22.31
CA LYS A 253 -1.30 13.99 -23.30
C LYS A 253 -1.72 14.60 -24.64
N ASP A 254 -1.68 15.92 -24.77
CA ASP A 254 -2.12 16.63 -25.96
C ASP A 254 -1.02 16.72 -27.00
N ASN A 255 -1.18 15.97 -28.09
CA ASN A 255 -0.32 16.04 -29.27
C ASN A 255 -0.89 16.99 -30.36
N GLY A 256 -1.71 17.98 -29.97
CA GLY A 256 -2.33 18.96 -30.86
C GLY A 256 -3.74 18.59 -31.34
N GLY A 257 -4.31 17.50 -30.82
CA GLY A 257 -5.61 16.99 -31.24
C GLY A 257 -6.67 16.94 -30.14
N LEU A 258 -6.32 17.20 -28.88
CA LEU A 258 -7.27 17.12 -27.76
C LEU A 258 -8.12 18.40 -27.64
N LEU A 259 -9.37 18.21 -27.20
CA LEU A 259 -10.30 19.32 -26.98
C LEU A 259 -10.35 19.66 -25.49
N TYR A 260 -10.40 20.96 -25.20
CA TYR A 260 -10.44 21.49 -23.84
C TYR A 260 -11.88 21.88 -23.49
N PRO A 261 -12.46 21.29 -22.43
CA PRO A 261 -13.80 21.63 -22.01
C PRO A 261 -13.85 23.06 -21.43
N SER A 262 -14.98 23.74 -21.60
CA SER A 262 -15.23 24.99 -20.92
C SER A 262 -15.24 24.82 -19.40
N GLY A 263 -14.96 25.88 -18.65
CA GLY A 263 -15.05 25.85 -17.18
C GLY A 263 -16.46 25.48 -16.69
N PHE A 264 -17.49 25.86 -17.47
CA PHE A 264 -18.87 25.48 -17.20
C PHE A 264 -19.10 23.98 -17.35
N LEU A 265 -18.67 23.39 -18.47
CA LEU A 265 -18.80 21.96 -18.73
C LEU A 265 -18.01 21.13 -17.71
N PHE A 266 -16.79 21.57 -17.38
CA PHE A 266 -15.97 20.90 -16.37
C PHE A 266 -16.66 20.88 -15.00
N ARG A 267 -17.17 22.01 -14.52
CA ARG A 267 -17.87 22.09 -13.23
C ARG A 267 -19.15 21.24 -13.24
N PHE A 268 -19.89 21.26 -14.34
CA PHE A 268 -21.07 20.42 -14.51
C PHE A 268 -20.73 18.92 -14.36
N LEU A 269 -19.71 18.42 -15.07
CA LEU A 269 -19.32 17.01 -15.01
C LEU A 269 -18.66 16.64 -13.68
N LYS A 270 -17.86 17.53 -13.09
CA LYS A 270 -17.28 17.35 -11.75
C LYS A 270 -18.37 17.13 -10.71
N ASN A 271 -19.43 17.92 -10.73
CA ASN A 271 -20.55 17.75 -9.81
C ASN A 271 -21.23 16.38 -9.99
N ARG A 272 -21.40 15.91 -11.23
CA ARG A 272 -22.00 14.59 -11.50
C ARG A 272 -21.09 13.43 -11.08
N GLU A 273 -19.79 13.56 -11.31
CA GLU A 273 -18.81 12.57 -10.85
C GLU A 273 -18.78 12.49 -9.32
N ASN A 274 -18.83 13.63 -8.62
CA ASN A 274 -18.87 13.64 -7.16
C ASN A 274 -20.12 12.92 -6.61
N LEU A 275 -21.27 13.10 -7.26
CA LEU A 275 -22.50 12.37 -6.89
C LEU A 275 -22.36 10.87 -7.21
N PHE A 276 -21.83 10.53 -8.37
CA PHE A 276 -21.60 9.13 -8.76
C PHE A 276 -20.68 8.44 -7.75
N THR A 277 -19.52 9.02 -7.45
CA THR A 277 -18.55 8.40 -6.55
C THR A 277 -19.02 8.42 -5.10
N GLY A 278 -19.76 9.44 -4.66
CA GLY A 278 -20.42 9.45 -3.36
C GLY A 278 -21.43 8.30 -3.20
N CYS A 279 -22.26 8.07 -4.23
CA CYS A 279 -23.23 6.97 -4.26
C CYS A 279 -22.55 5.61 -4.04
N PHE A 280 -21.52 5.31 -4.86
CA PHE A 280 -20.81 4.02 -4.80
C PHE A 280 -19.74 3.94 -3.70
N SER A 281 -19.55 5.00 -2.92
CA SER A 281 -18.79 4.94 -1.67
C SER A 281 -19.66 4.47 -0.51
N ALA A 282 -20.96 4.77 -0.55
CA ALA A 282 -21.93 4.40 0.47
C ALA A 282 -22.70 3.11 0.16
N GLN A 283 -22.85 2.76 -1.13
CA GLN A 283 -23.69 1.67 -1.60
C GLN A 283 -22.91 0.69 -2.49
N GLU A 284 -23.21 -0.60 -2.37
CA GLU A 284 -22.71 -1.62 -3.28
C GLU A 284 -23.43 -1.58 -4.63
N LEU A 285 -22.78 -2.08 -5.68
CA LEU A 285 -23.38 -2.21 -7.00
C LEU A 285 -24.48 -3.29 -7.00
N HIS A 286 -25.69 -2.91 -7.41
CA HIS A 286 -26.84 -3.79 -7.61
C HIS A 286 -27.60 -3.44 -8.91
N HIS A 287 -28.67 -4.19 -9.19
CA HIS A 287 -29.43 -4.08 -10.44
C HIS A 287 -30.07 -2.70 -10.65
N GLU A 288 -30.56 -2.07 -9.58
CA GLU A 288 -31.13 -0.71 -9.61
C GLU A 288 -30.12 0.45 -9.45
N SER A 289 -28.81 0.22 -9.36
CA SER A 289 -27.87 1.30 -9.01
C SER A 289 -27.85 2.49 -9.99
N ILE A 290 -28.27 2.28 -11.24
CA ILE A 290 -28.42 3.39 -12.18
C ILE A 290 -29.56 4.33 -11.78
N MET A 291 -30.64 3.80 -11.20
CA MET A 291 -31.78 4.57 -10.73
C MET A 291 -31.41 5.39 -9.50
N ASP A 292 -30.62 4.84 -8.57
CA ASP A 292 -30.16 5.58 -7.39
C ASP A 292 -29.30 6.79 -7.77
N VAL A 293 -28.37 6.60 -8.72
CA VAL A 293 -27.53 7.68 -9.24
C VAL A 293 -28.40 8.73 -9.95
N ILE A 294 -29.37 8.32 -10.76
CA ILE A 294 -30.29 9.26 -11.44
C ILE A 294 -31.14 10.01 -10.42
N TRP A 295 -31.65 9.33 -9.40
CA TRP A 295 -32.43 9.92 -8.33
C TRP A 295 -31.61 10.97 -7.59
N LEU A 296 -30.37 10.64 -7.20
CA LEU A 296 -29.45 11.56 -6.54
C LEU A 296 -29.14 12.81 -7.40
N ILE A 297 -29.03 12.65 -8.72
CA ILE A 297 -28.82 13.75 -9.66
C ILE A 297 -30.07 14.63 -9.81
N LYS A 298 -31.28 14.05 -9.71
CA LYS A 298 -32.54 14.79 -9.75
C LYS A 298 -32.82 15.53 -8.45
N SER A 299 -32.42 14.97 -7.31
CA SER A 299 -32.64 15.56 -5.98
C SER A 299 -31.78 16.78 -5.68
N ARG A 300 -30.87 17.19 -6.57
CA ARG A 300 -30.00 18.36 -6.41
C ARG A 300 -30.24 19.40 -7.51
N PRO A 301 -30.02 20.70 -7.22
CA PRO A 301 -30.19 21.76 -8.21
C PRO A 301 -29.34 21.49 -9.47
N GLN A 302 -29.98 21.54 -10.63
CA GLN A 302 -29.35 21.22 -11.90
C GLN A 302 -28.92 22.49 -12.63
N HIS A 303 -27.61 22.68 -12.78
CA HIS A 303 -27.10 23.55 -13.83
C HIS A 303 -27.38 22.88 -15.19
N ARG A 304 -28.02 23.60 -16.11
CA ARG A 304 -28.32 23.11 -17.46
C ARG A 304 -27.20 23.50 -18.41
N VAL A 305 -26.82 22.59 -19.31
CA VAL A 305 -25.78 22.79 -20.33
C VAL A 305 -26.44 23.03 -21.68
N GLY A 306 -26.13 24.16 -22.31
CA GLY A 306 -26.60 24.54 -23.64
C GLY A 306 -27.13 25.99 -23.69
N CYS A 307 -27.55 26.43 -24.87
CA CYS A 307 -28.27 27.69 -25.05
C CYS A 307 -29.73 27.56 -24.56
N THR A 308 -30.47 28.68 -24.50
CA THR A 308 -31.87 28.75 -24.05
C THR A 308 -32.76 27.66 -24.65
N ASP A 309 -32.59 27.38 -25.94
CA ASP A 309 -33.48 26.50 -26.70
C ASP A 309 -33.10 25.02 -26.56
N HIS A 310 -31.83 24.71 -26.33
CA HIS A 310 -31.31 23.34 -26.32
C HIS A 310 -30.89 22.84 -24.93
N ALA A 311 -30.86 23.71 -23.92
CA ALA A 311 -30.31 23.43 -22.60
C ALA A 311 -30.92 22.16 -21.96
N GLU A 312 -32.23 21.97 -22.09
CA GLU A 312 -32.90 20.81 -21.48
C GLU A 312 -32.54 19.50 -22.19
N MET A 313 -32.71 19.45 -23.51
CA MET A 313 -32.40 18.26 -24.31
C MET A 313 -30.91 17.89 -24.24
N LEU A 314 -30.02 18.88 -24.33
CA LEU A 314 -28.58 18.65 -24.31
C LEU A 314 -28.13 18.15 -22.93
N THR A 315 -28.63 18.74 -21.85
CA THR A 315 -28.36 18.28 -20.47
C THR A 315 -28.80 16.83 -20.29
N ALA A 316 -30.04 16.48 -20.66
CA ALA A 316 -30.55 15.13 -20.48
C ALA A 316 -29.71 14.09 -21.23
N LYS A 317 -29.39 14.35 -22.50
CA LYS A 317 -28.54 13.47 -23.32
C LYS A 317 -27.13 13.34 -22.74
N MET A 318 -26.56 14.43 -22.24
CA MET A 318 -25.21 14.44 -21.69
C MET A 318 -25.11 13.73 -20.34
N VAL A 319 -26.09 13.90 -19.45
CA VAL A 319 -26.19 13.13 -18.20
C VAL A 319 -26.31 11.63 -18.52
N ALA A 320 -27.23 11.25 -19.40
CA ALA A 320 -27.42 9.85 -19.77
C ALA A 320 -26.12 9.23 -20.33
N PHE A 321 -25.44 9.94 -21.23
CA PHE A 321 -24.17 9.49 -21.79
C PHE A 321 -23.08 9.35 -20.72
N PHE A 322 -22.90 10.37 -19.87
CA PHE A 322 -21.85 10.40 -18.87
C PHE A 322 -22.03 9.29 -17.83
N ILE A 323 -23.23 9.15 -17.26
CA ILE A 323 -23.52 8.14 -16.23
C ILE A 323 -23.41 6.73 -16.79
N THR A 324 -23.93 6.47 -17.99
CA THR A 324 -23.81 5.16 -18.64
C THR A 324 -22.34 4.80 -18.89
N THR A 325 -21.57 5.74 -19.41
CA THR A 325 -20.13 5.55 -19.68
C THR A 325 -19.37 5.30 -18.37
N ARG A 326 -19.67 6.07 -17.33
CA ARG A 326 -19.02 5.97 -16.03
C ARG A 326 -19.34 4.66 -15.32
N LEU A 327 -20.60 4.22 -15.38
CA LEU A 327 -21.04 2.93 -14.86
C LEU A 327 -20.33 1.77 -15.59
N HIS A 328 -20.20 1.86 -16.91
CA HIS A 328 -19.43 0.88 -17.69
C HIS A 328 -17.97 0.77 -17.20
N PHE A 329 -17.31 1.91 -16.99
CA PHE A 329 -15.94 1.92 -16.46
C PHE A 329 -15.85 1.37 -15.03
N PHE A 330 -16.84 1.68 -14.19
CA PHE A 330 -16.91 1.17 -12.83
C PHE A 330 -17.12 -0.35 -12.78
N VAL A 331 -18.08 -0.88 -13.56
CA VAL A 331 -18.29 -2.34 -13.66
C VAL A 331 -17.05 -3.03 -14.21
N LYS A 332 -16.40 -2.44 -15.22
CA LYS A 332 -15.16 -2.97 -15.78
C LYS A 332 -14.02 -3.01 -14.76
N SER A 333 -13.88 -2.00 -13.90
CA SER A 333 -12.86 -2.00 -12.84
C SER A 333 -13.16 -3.05 -11.77
N LEU A 334 -14.43 -3.20 -11.35
CA LEU A 334 -14.85 -4.24 -10.41
C LEU A 334 -14.59 -5.65 -10.96
N ASN A 335 -14.90 -5.89 -12.23
CA ASN A 335 -14.64 -7.18 -12.88
C ASN A 335 -13.15 -7.50 -12.96
N ARG A 336 -12.30 -6.52 -13.28
CA ARG A 336 -10.84 -6.68 -13.24
C ARG A 336 -10.33 -7.02 -11.84
N ALA A 337 -10.81 -6.32 -10.82
CA ALA A 337 -10.43 -6.61 -9.43
C ALA A 337 -10.87 -8.01 -8.98
N ARG A 338 -12.08 -8.45 -9.36
CA ARG A 338 -12.57 -9.81 -9.09
C ARG A 338 -11.72 -10.87 -9.79
N MET A 339 -11.32 -10.63 -11.04
CA MET A 339 -10.43 -11.55 -11.78
C MET A 339 -9.05 -11.65 -11.14
N GLN A 340 -8.43 -10.53 -10.76
CA GLN A 340 -7.15 -10.51 -10.06
C GLN A 340 -7.21 -11.25 -8.71
N LYS A 341 -8.30 -11.09 -7.95
CA LYS A 341 -8.54 -11.85 -6.72
C LYS A 341 -8.65 -13.36 -6.96
N ARG A 342 -9.28 -13.78 -8.07
CA ARG A 342 -9.38 -15.20 -8.46
C ARG A 342 -8.02 -15.76 -8.86
N GLU A 343 -7.23 -15.02 -9.61
CA GLU A 343 -5.87 -15.43 -10.02
C GLU A 343 -4.94 -15.55 -8.82
N THR A 344 -4.90 -14.54 -7.95
CA THR A 344 -4.11 -14.59 -6.70
C THR A 344 -4.53 -15.75 -5.80
N ALA A 345 -5.83 -16.01 -5.63
CA ALA A 345 -6.31 -17.17 -4.89
C ALA A 345 -5.89 -18.50 -5.53
N LYS A 346 -5.84 -18.58 -6.88
CA LYS A 346 -5.34 -19.76 -7.60
C LYS A 346 -3.85 -19.98 -7.34
N TYR A 347 -3.02 -18.93 -7.43
CA TYR A 347 -1.58 -19.03 -7.13
C TYR A 347 -1.31 -19.41 -5.67
N LEU A 348 -2.10 -18.89 -4.73
CA LEU A 348 -1.97 -19.20 -3.31
C LEU A 348 -2.38 -20.64 -2.96
N LYS A 349 -3.29 -21.24 -3.74
CA LYS A 349 -3.59 -22.69 -3.65
C LYS A 349 -2.43 -23.52 -4.21
N LEU A 350 -1.86 -23.13 -5.34
CA LEU A 350 -0.71 -23.81 -5.95
C LEU A 350 0.52 -23.80 -5.03
N SER A 351 0.79 -22.68 -4.36
CA SER A 351 1.93 -22.55 -3.44
C SER A 351 1.79 -23.35 -2.14
N ARG A 352 0.61 -23.90 -1.84
CA ARG A 352 0.38 -24.77 -0.69
C ARG A 352 0.47 -26.26 -1.04
N CYS A 353 0.49 -26.60 -2.33
CA CYS A 353 0.61 -27.95 -2.84
C CYS A 353 2.04 -28.31 -3.30
N THR A 354 2.92 -27.31 -3.41
CA THR A 354 4.36 -27.43 -3.61
C THR A 354 5.08 -27.14 -2.31
#